data_AF-A0A5F0J9Z5-F1
#
_entry.id   AF-A0A5F0J9Z5-F1
#
_cell.length_a   1.000
_cell.length_b   1.000
_cell.length_c   1.000
_cell.angle_alpha   90.00
_cell.angle_beta   90.00
_cell.angle_gamma   90.00
#
_symmetry.space_group_name_H-M   'P 1'
#
loop_
_entity.id
_entity.type
_entity.pdbx_description
1 polymer ?
#
loop_
_entity_poly.entity_id
_entity_poly.type
_entity_poly.pdbx_seq_one_letter_code
_entity_poly.pdbx_strand_id
1 'polypeptide(L)'
;MDDIKVVDQKTGQILQGTVDLGPTLDRIKSGGSFPHRNDGSIFQNRASDLPQKPAGYYTEYVHPTPGIAGSGPQRIVVGKGGEMYYTADHYKTFIPIKN
;
A
#
# COMPACT_ATOMS: atom_id res chain seq x y z
N MET A 1 -1.90 7.18 10.48
CA MET A 1 -1.12 8.26 9.86
C MET A 1 -2.02 9.47 9.75
N ASP A 2 -1.59 10.64 10.20
CA ASP A 2 -2.46 11.83 10.24
C ASP A 2 -2.28 12.71 9.01
N ASP A 3 -3.36 13.40 8.64
CA ASP A 3 -3.43 14.38 7.54
C ASP A 3 -2.91 13.88 6.17
N ILE A 4 -3.17 12.62 5.85
CA ILE A 4 -2.78 12.01 4.58
C ILE A 4 -3.78 12.41 3.49
N LYS A 5 -3.25 12.80 2.33
CA LYS A 5 -4.03 12.99 1.09
C LYS A 5 -3.98 11.71 0.25
N VAL A 6 -5.12 11.05 0.14
CA VAL A 6 -5.36 9.90 -0.73
C VAL A 6 -5.88 10.40 -2.06
N VAL A 7 -5.21 10.03 -3.15
CA VAL A 7 -5.56 10.49 -4.49
C VAL A 7 -5.91 9.30 -5.35
N ASP A 8 -7.19 9.17 -5.71
CA ASP A 8 -7.59 8.20 -6.71
C ASP A 8 -7.25 8.72 -8.11
N GLN A 9 -6.20 8.15 -8.70
CA GLN A 9 -5.77 8.51 -10.04
C GLN A 9 -6.80 8.22 -11.13
N LYS A 10 -7.76 7.31 -10.88
CA LYS A 10 -8.79 6.95 -11.86
C LYS A 10 -9.90 7.99 -11.91
N THR A 11 -10.34 8.47 -10.75
CA THR A 11 -11.49 9.38 -10.62
C THR A 11 -11.09 10.82 -10.36
N GLY A 12 -9.85 11.07 -9.95
CA GLY A 12 -9.38 12.36 -9.46
C GLY A 12 -9.84 12.69 -8.04
N GLN A 13 -10.55 11.78 -7.37
CA GLN A 13 -11.05 12.02 -6.01
C GLN A 13 -9.88 12.18 -5.03
N ILE A 14 -9.97 13.22 -4.20
CA ILE A 14 -9.03 13.49 -3.12
C ILE A 14 -9.76 13.27 -1.79
N LEU A 15 -9.23 12.39 -0.96
CA LEU A 15 -9.69 12.17 0.42
C LEU A 15 -8.56 12.60 1.35
N GLN A 16 -8.88 13.39 2.37
CA GLN A 16 -7.89 13.89 3.33
C GLN A 16 -8.31 13.51 4.75
N GLY A 17 -7.37 12.99 5.54
CA GLY A 17 -7.61 12.69 6.94
C GLY A 17 -6.65 11.67 7.53
N THR A 18 -7.02 11.13 8.69
CA THR A 18 -6.27 10.06 9.35
C THR A 18 -6.55 8.72 8.66
N VAL A 19 -5.48 8.03 8.27
CA VAL A 19 -5.55 6.67 7.71
C VAL A 19 -5.09 5.67 8.78
N ASP A 20 -5.99 4.76 9.14
CA ASP A 20 -5.69 3.62 10.00
C ASP A 20 -5.24 2.41 9.16
N LEU A 21 -3.94 2.10 9.25
CA LEU A 21 -3.34 0.97 8.54
C LEU A 21 -3.47 -0.36 9.29
N GLY A 22 -3.85 -0.33 10.59
CA GLY A 22 -3.88 -1.48 11.49
C GLY A 22 -4.55 -2.72 10.88
N PRO A 23 -5.80 -2.62 10.37
CA PRO A 23 -6.49 -3.78 9.80
C PRO A 23 -5.75 -4.43 8.63
N THR A 24 -5.03 -3.64 7.82
CA THR A 24 -4.24 -4.17 6.69
C THR A 24 -2.90 -4.74 7.15
N LEU A 25 -2.28 -4.13 8.16
CA LEU A 25 -1.06 -4.66 8.74
C LEU A 25 -1.30 -5.99 9.46
N ASP A 26 -2.43 -6.12 10.18
CA ASP A 26 -2.77 -7.34 10.92
C ASP A 26 -3.03 -8.52 9.98
N ARG A 27 -3.77 -8.32 8.89
CA ARG A 27 -3.99 -9.38 7.88
C ARG A 27 -2.71 -9.78 7.13
N ILE A 28 -1.79 -8.85 6.91
CA ILE A 28 -0.47 -9.15 6.33
C ILE A 28 0.33 -10.02 7.31
N LYS A 29 0.38 -9.63 8.59
CA LYS A 29 1.10 -10.37 9.65
C LYS A 29 0.52 -11.77 9.88
N SER A 30 -0.80 -11.91 9.83
CA SER A 30 -1.46 -13.20 10.09
C SER A 30 -1.37 -14.18 8.92
N GLY A 31 -0.94 -13.73 7.73
CA GLY A 31 -0.88 -14.56 6.52
C GLY A 31 -2.23 -15.13 6.10
N GLY A 32 -3.33 -14.48 6.49
CA GLY A 32 -4.70 -14.95 6.29
C GLY A 32 -5.21 -14.77 4.85
N SER A 33 -6.51 -14.97 4.65
CA SER A 33 -7.14 -14.74 3.34
C SER A 33 -7.00 -13.29 2.90
N PHE A 34 -6.50 -13.07 1.69
CA PHE A 34 -6.40 -11.75 1.12
C PHE A 34 -7.66 -11.38 0.32
N PRO A 35 -8.36 -10.27 0.66
CA PRO A 35 -9.62 -9.90 0.04
C PRO A 35 -9.47 -9.38 -1.39
N HIS A 36 -8.26 -8.98 -1.81
CA HIS A 36 -8.02 -8.48 -3.15
C HIS A 36 -7.07 -9.41 -3.92
N ARG A 37 -7.40 -9.68 -5.18
CA ARG A 37 -6.63 -10.57 -6.08
C ARG A 37 -5.14 -10.23 -6.21
N ASN A 38 -4.78 -8.96 -6.02
CA ASN A 38 -3.43 -8.44 -6.18
C ASN A 38 -2.61 -8.49 -4.89
N ASP A 39 -3.23 -8.80 -3.75
CA ASP A 39 -2.54 -8.90 -2.48
C ASP A 39 -1.51 -10.04 -2.51
N GLY A 40 -0.30 -9.73 -2.05
CA GLY A 40 0.84 -10.66 -2.09
C GLY A 40 1.51 -10.75 -3.47
N SER A 41 1.03 -10.02 -4.48
CA SER A 41 1.69 -9.97 -5.79
C SER A 41 3.03 -9.25 -5.69
N ILE A 42 3.95 -9.55 -6.61
CA ILE A 42 5.27 -8.92 -6.66
C ILE A 42 5.14 -7.44 -7.05
N PHE A 43 5.64 -6.55 -6.19
CA PHE A 43 5.87 -5.16 -6.53
C PHE A 43 7.25 -5.01 -7.17
N GLN A 44 7.29 -4.57 -8.44
CA GLN A 44 8.52 -4.57 -9.22
C GLN A 44 9.43 -3.37 -8.98
N ASN A 45 8.96 -2.33 -8.28
CA ASN A 45 9.72 -1.09 -8.03
C ASN A 45 10.37 -0.49 -9.31
N ARG A 46 9.63 -0.46 -10.43
CA ARG A 46 10.16 -0.04 -11.74
C ARG A 46 10.65 1.41 -11.77
N ALA A 47 9.97 2.28 -11.02
CA ALA A 47 10.33 3.69 -10.89
C ALA A 47 11.51 3.94 -9.93
N SER A 48 11.97 2.90 -9.21
CA SER A 48 13.06 2.99 -8.22
C SER A 48 12.80 3.99 -7.07
N ASP A 49 11.54 4.23 -6.72
CA ASP A 49 11.16 5.09 -5.59
C ASP A 49 11.45 4.44 -4.22
N LEU A 50 11.53 3.11 -4.18
CA LEU A 50 12.03 2.35 -3.02
C LEU A 50 13.49 1.92 -3.24
N PRO A 51 14.24 1.58 -2.18
CA PRO A 51 15.60 1.05 -2.31
C PRO A 51 15.66 -0.12 -3.30
N GLN A 52 16.65 -0.10 -4.19
CA GLN A 52 16.82 -1.15 -5.19
C GLN A 52 17.19 -2.49 -4.52
N LYS A 53 16.44 -3.54 -4.88
CA LYS A 53 16.55 -4.89 -4.32
C LYS A 53 16.34 -5.93 -5.44
N PRO A 54 16.73 -7.20 -5.24
CA PRO A 54 16.49 -8.27 -6.22
C PRO A 54 15.01 -8.42 -6.60
N ALA A 55 14.75 -8.98 -7.78
CA ALA A 55 13.38 -9.25 -8.23
C ALA A 55 12.61 -10.12 -7.22
N GLY A 56 11.34 -9.79 -6.99
CA GLY A 56 10.50 -10.50 -6.00
C GLY A 56 10.86 -10.19 -4.55
N TYR A 57 11.60 -9.12 -4.28
CA TYR A 57 11.89 -8.68 -2.91
C TYR A 57 10.69 -7.98 -2.25
N TYR A 58 9.92 -7.22 -3.01
CA TYR A 58 8.75 -6.49 -2.51
C TYR A 58 7.45 -7.19 -2.95
N THR A 59 6.48 -7.24 -2.05
CA THR A 59 5.08 -7.60 -2.35
C THR A 59 4.15 -6.43 -2.06
N GLU A 60 3.00 -6.38 -2.73
CA GLU A 60 1.99 -5.34 -2.54
C GLU A 60 0.68 -5.86 -1.94
N TYR A 61 0.00 -5.00 -1.21
CA TYR A 61 -1.29 -5.25 -0.59
C TYR A 61 -2.18 -4.03 -0.73
N VAL A 62 -3.44 -4.25 -1.12
CA VAL A 62 -4.46 -3.21 -1.22
C VAL A 62 -4.87 -2.74 0.17
N HIS A 63 -4.81 -1.44 0.41
CA HIS A 63 -5.46 -0.85 1.57
C HIS A 63 -6.81 -0.27 1.12
N PRO A 64 -7.95 -0.71 1.68
CA PRO A 64 -9.27 -0.22 1.25
C PRO A 64 -9.40 1.29 1.40
N THR A 65 -9.96 1.95 0.40
CA THR A 65 -10.25 3.39 0.47
C THR A 65 -11.74 3.61 0.74
N PRO A 66 -12.11 4.27 1.86
CA PRO A 66 -13.52 4.53 2.17
C PRO A 66 -14.24 5.22 1.00
N GLY A 67 -15.42 4.71 0.65
CA GLY A 67 -16.24 5.26 -0.43
C GLY A 67 -15.78 4.90 -1.85
N ILE A 68 -14.67 4.19 -2.03
CA ILE A 68 -14.18 3.76 -3.34
C ILE A 68 -14.37 2.25 -3.50
N ALA A 69 -15.04 1.85 -4.58
CA ALA A 69 -15.19 0.44 -4.95
C ALA A 69 -13.91 -0.12 -5.60
N GLY A 70 -13.69 -1.43 -5.43
CA GLY A 70 -12.53 -2.12 -5.98
C GLY A 70 -11.25 -1.84 -5.19
N SER A 71 -10.10 -1.83 -5.86
CA SER A 71 -8.80 -1.74 -5.17
C SER A 71 -8.45 -0.32 -4.68
N GLY A 72 -9.08 0.73 -5.23
CA GLY A 72 -8.69 2.11 -4.93
C GLY A 72 -7.19 2.42 -5.17
N PRO A 73 -6.71 3.59 -4.72
CA PRO A 73 -5.32 4.01 -4.89
C PRO A 73 -4.36 3.51 -3.80
N GLN A 74 -4.85 3.18 -2.61
CA GLN A 74 -3.98 2.96 -1.45
C GLN A 74 -3.35 1.57 -1.44
N ARG A 75 -2.07 1.47 -1.10
CA ARG A 75 -1.35 0.19 -0.98
C ARG A 75 -0.37 0.20 0.19
N ILE A 76 -0.08 -0.99 0.70
CA ILE A 76 1.09 -1.27 1.52
C ILE A 76 2.04 -2.15 0.70
N VAL A 77 3.31 -1.75 0.63
CA VAL A 77 4.40 -2.53 0.03
C VAL A 77 5.27 -3.07 1.15
N VAL A 78 5.53 -4.38 1.13
CA VAL A 78 6.28 -5.09 2.17
C VAL A 78 7.55 -5.66 1.54
N GLY A 79 8.71 -5.32 2.13
CA GLY A 79 9.99 -5.93 1.78
C GLY A 79 10.22 -7.22 2.55
N LYS A 80 10.98 -8.15 1.97
CA LYS A 80 11.42 -9.38 2.66
C LYS A 80 12.26 -9.12 3.92
N GLY A 81 12.84 -7.92 4.08
CA GLY A 81 13.55 -7.50 5.29
C GLY A 81 12.62 -7.05 6.42
N GLY A 82 11.31 -7.02 6.19
CA GLY A 82 10.30 -6.56 7.15
C GLY A 82 10.03 -5.06 7.08
N GLU A 83 10.73 -4.31 6.23
CA GLU A 83 10.38 -2.91 5.96
C GLU A 83 9.03 -2.82 5.26
N MET A 84 8.24 -1.80 5.62
CA MET A 84 6.93 -1.58 5.05
C MET A 84 6.78 -0.13 4.64
N TYR A 85 6.10 0.08 3.51
CA TYR A 85 5.84 1.39 2.94
C TYR A 85 4.37 1.52 2.62
N TYR A 86 3.78 2.65 2.96
CA TYR A 86 2.42 2.98 2.59
C TYR A 86 2.44 3.96 1.41
N THR A 87 1.55 3.77 0.44
CA THR A 87 1.29 4.74 -0.64
C THR A 87 -0.20 5.06 -0.66
N ALA A 88 -0.51 6.35 -0.67
CA ALA A 88 -1.88 6.88 -0.71
C ALA A 88 -2.35 7.20 -2.14
N ASP A 89 -1.44 7.17 -3.10
CA ASP A 89 -1.59 7.79 -4.42
C ASP A 89 -1.16 6.84 -5.55
N HIS A 90 -1.31 5.53 -5.32
CA HIS A 90 -1.01 4.47 -6.27
C HIS A 90 0.44 4.51 -6.78
N TYR A 91 1.37 4.35 -5.82
CA TYR A 91 2.83 4.22 -6.02
C TYR A 91 3.56 5.48 -6.48
N LYS A 92 2.95 6.67 -6.40
CA LYS A 92 3.65 7.93 -6.74
C LYS A 92 4.52 8.41 -5.60
N THR A 93 4.05 8.26 -4.37
CA THR A 93 4.81 8.58 -3.15
C THR A 93 4.69 7.45 -2.15
N PHE A 94 5.75 7.32 -1.32
CA PHE A 94 5.84 6.29 -0.30
C PHE A 94 6.17 6.91 1.05
N ILE A 95 5.44 6.45 2.08
CA ILE A 95 5.65 6.81 3.47
C ILE A 95 6.18 5.56 4.19
N PRO A 96 7.41 5.57 4.71
CA PRO A 96 7.91 4.48 5.53
C PRO A 96 7.03 4.28 6.77
N ILE A 97 6.60 3.05 7.02
CA ILE A 97 5.89 2.68 8.24
C ILE A 97 6.95 2.35 9.28
N LYS A 98 6.99 3.16 10.36
CA LYS A 98 7.85 2.88 11.50
C LYS A 98 7.16 1.83 12.37
N ASN A 99 7.85 0.72 12.63
CA ASN A 99 7.47 -0.24 13.67
C ASN A 99 7.74 0.33 15.07
#